data_AF-A0A5K1GS54-F1
#
_entry.id   AF-A0A5K1GS54-F1
#
_cell.length_a   1.000
_cell.length_b   1.000
_cell.length_c   1.000
_cell.angle_alpha   90.00
_cell.angle_beta   90.00
_cell.angle_gamma   90.00
#
_symmetry.space_group_name_H-M   'P 1'
#
loop_
_entity.id
_entity.type
_entity.pdbx_description
1 polymer ?
#
loop_
_entity_poly.entity_id
_entity_poly.type
_entity_poly.pdbx_seq_one_letter_code
_entity_poly.pdbx_strand_id
1 'polypeptide(L)'
;ASQDGVDILSLSVGPDEPPKDSPFTMLNVFDVMLMFAQRAGIFVVQAAGNKGPDAGTVISFSPWVMGVAACHTDRTYAPYLLLGNYLSLPGIGLSGKSSSSIYFLNWWK
;
A
#
# COMPACT_ATOMS: atom_id res chain seq x y z
N ALA A 1 -18.70 12.83 0.28
CA ALA A 1 -18.83 11.74 -0.73
C ALA A 1 -20.27 11.53 -1.14
N SER A 2 -21.16 10.97 -0.30
CA SER A 2 -22.54 10.69 -0.71
C SER A 2 -23.37 11.93 -1.02
N GLN A 3 -23.21 13.02 -0.24
CA GLN A 3 -23.86 14.29 -0.53
C GLN A 3 -23.27 15.00 -1.77
N ASP A 4 -22.02 14.68 -2.12
CA ASP A 4 -21.30 15.29 -3.23
C ASP A 4 -21.56 14.57 -4.56
N GLY A 5 -22.35 13.49 -4.56
CA GLY A 5 -22.73 12.76 -5.76
C GLY A 5 -21.59 11.99 -6.45
N VAL A 6 -20.64 11.46 -5.69
CA VAL A 6 -19.52 10.68 -6.26
C VAL A 6 -19.96 9.28 -6.68
N ASP A 7 -19.43 8.78 -7.80
CA ASP A 7 -19.71 7.42 -8.28
C ASP A 7 -18.81 6.35 -7.63
N ILE A 8 -17.56 6.71 -7.33
CA ILE A 8 -16.54 5.80 -6.79
C ILE A 8 -15.85 6.44 -5.60
N LEU A 9 -15.70 5.67 -4.52
CA LEU A 9 -14.95 6.03 -3.33
C LEU A 9 -13.70 5.14 -3.20
N SER A 10 -12.51 5.74 -3.32
CA SER A 10 -11.23 5.04 -3.19
C SER A 10 -10.56 5.34 -1.85
N LEU A 11 -10.33 4.28 -1.06
CA LEU A 11 -9.82 4.37 0.29
C LEU A 11 -8.51 3.59 0.45
N SER A 12 -7.40 4.32 0.56
CA SER A 12 -6.11 3.74 0.95
C SER A 12 -5.89 3.87 2.46
N VAL A 13 -6.92 3.52 3.24
CA VAL A 13 -6.94 3.62 4.70
C VAL A 13 -7.77 2.48 5.27
N GLY A 14 -7.42 2.04 6.46
CA GLY A 14 -8.12 1.00 7.21
C GLY A 14 -7.52 0.87 8.61
N PRO A 15 -8.04 -0.05 9.44
CA PRO A 15 -7.46 -0.33 10.74
C PRO A 15 -6.05 -0.94 10.62
N ASP A 16 -5.18 -0.71 11.60
CA ASP A 16 -3.80 -1.21 11.56
C ASP A 16 -3.72 -2.74 11.66
N GLU A 17 -4.65 -3.36 12.40
CA GLU A 17 -4.72 -4.80 12.64
C GLU A 17 -6.18 -5.27 12.70
N PRO A 18 -6.45 -6.55 12.40
CA PRO A 18 -7.74 -7.17 12.68
C PRO A 18 -8.12 -7.01 14.16
N PRO A 19 -9.40 -6.77 14.49
CA PRO A 19 -9.84 -6.71 15.87
C PRO A 19 -9.48 -7.98 16.64
N LYS A 20 -8.75 -7.85 17.75
CA LYS A 20 -8.36 -8.97 18.64
C LYS A 20 -9.42 -9.25 19.71
N ASP A 21 -10.14 -8.20 20.13
CA ASP A 21 -11.07 -8.24 21.27
C ASP A 21 -12.55 -8.35 20.85
N SER A 22 -12.82 -8.45 19.54
CA SER A 22 -14.18 -8.56 18.99
C SER A 22 -14.32 -9.85 18.19
N PRO A 23 -15.42 -10.60 18.35
CA PRO A 23 -15.70 -11.75 17.51
C PRO A 23 -16.07 -11.35 16.07
N PHE A 24 -16.37 -10.06 15.84
CA PHE A 24 -16.73 -9.51 14.54
C PHE A 24 -15.61 -8.59 14.03
N THR A 25 -15.15 -8.87 12.81
CA THR A 25 -14.17 -8.05 12.07
C THR A 25 -14.82 -6.95 11.23
N MET A 26 -16.16 -6.91 11.19
CA MET A 26 -16.98 -5.98 10.42
C MET A 26 -18.02 -5.29 11.32
N LEU A 27 -18.72 -4.28 10.79
CA LEU A 27 -19.75 -3.49 11.49
C LEU A 27 -19.21 -2.53 12.56
N ASN A 28 -17.92 -2.22 12.53
CA ASN A 28 -17.45 -1.02 13.23
C ASN A 28 -18.08 0.23 12.56
N VAL A 29 -17.95 1.40 13.21
CA VAL A 29 -18.51 2.65 12.69
C VAL A 29 -18.02 2.92 11.25
N PHE A 30 -16.76 2.62 10.95
CA PHE A 30 -16.19 2.81 9.62
C PHE A 30 -16.90 1.94 8.56
N ASP A 31 -17.02 0.63 8.81
CA ASP A 31 -17.68 -0.33 7.92
C ASP A 31 -19.16 0.01 7.69
N VAL A 32 -19.87 0.44 8.74
CA VAL A 32 -21.28 0.86 8.64
C VAL A 32 -21.42 2.08 7.73
N MET A 33 -20.49 3.04 7.80
CA MET A 33 -20.51 4.18 6.88
C MET A 33 -20.25 3.76 5.43
N LEU A 34 -19.35 2.79 5.20
CA LEU A 34 -19.12 2.23 3.87
C LEU A 34 -20.34 1.48 3.34
N MET A 35 -21.10 0.80 4.21
CA MET A 35 -22.37 0.16 3.84
C MET A 35 -23.38 1.20 3.36
N PHE A 36 -23.50 2.34 4.06
CA PHE A 36 -24.39 3.41 3.62
C PHE A 36 -23.95 4.05 2.30
N ALA A 37 -22.64 4.22 2.08
CA ALA A 37 -22.11 4.68 0.80
C ALA A 37 -22.48 3.71 -0.34
N GLN A 38 -22.29 2.40 -0.13
CA GLN A 38 -22.68 1.38 -1.10
C GLN A 38 -24.18 1.37 -1.38
N ARG A 39 -25.01 1.53 -0.34
CA ARG A 39 -26.47 1.65 -0.48
C ARG A 39 -26.91 2.90 -1.25
N ALA A 40 -26.13 3.97 -1.18
CA ALA A 40 -26.36 5.18 -1.97
C ALA A 40 -25.92 5.03 -3.45
N GLY A 41 -25.47 3.85 -3.87
CA GLY A 41 -25.05 3.56 -5.25
C GLY A 41 -23.57 3.81 -5.51
N ILE A 42 -22.77 4.08 -4.48
CA ILE A 42 -21.35 4.41 -4.62
C ILE A 42 -20.52 3.13 -4.58
N PHE A 43 -19.65 2.94 -5.56
CA PHE A 43 -18.73 1.82 -5.55
C PHE A 43 -17.54 2.12 -4.62
N VAL A 44 -17.32 1.26 -3.60
CA VAL A 44 -16.27 1.47 -2.60
C VAL A 44 -15.13 0.48 -2.81
N VAL A 45 -13.91 1.00 -2.94
CA VAL A 45 -12.66 0.21 -3.00
C VAL A 45 -11.76 0.55 -1.82
N GLN A 46 -11.19 -0.47 -1.17
CA GLN A 46 -10.32 -0.32 -0.01
C GLN A 46 -9.05 -1.15 -0.15
N ALA A 47 -7.91 -0.64 0.31
CA ALA A 47 -6.68 -1.42 0.43
C ALA A 47 -6.84 -2.59 1.43
N ALA A 48 -6.36 -3.78 1.05
CA ALA A 48 -6.42 -4.99 1.88
C ALA A 48 -5.46 -4.95 3.09
N GLY A 49 -4.50 -4.03 3.12
CA GLY A 49 -3.50 -3.87 4.19
C GLY A 49 -2.08 -4.26 3.78
N ASN A 50 -1.10 -3.78 4.54
CA ASN A 50 0.34 -3.97 4.29
C ASN A 50 1.03 -4.86 5.34
N LYS A 51 0.24 -5.58 6.16
CA LYS A 51 0.73 -6.40 7.27
C LYS A 51 0.94 -7.89 6.93
N GLY A 52 0.86 -8.24 5.65
CA GLY A 52 1.26 -9.57 5.18
C GLY A 52 2.73 -9.91 5.53
N PRO A 53 3.17 -11.15 5.29
CA PRO A 53 2.54 -12.17 4.44
C PRO A 53 1.71 -13.21 5.20
N ASP A 54 1.64 -13.14 6.54
CA ASP A 54 0.98 -14.16 7.35
C ASP A 54 -0.53 -14.23 7.07
N ALA A 55 -1.10 -15.43 7.26
CA ALA A 55 -2.53 -15.65 7.07
C ALA A 55 -3.36 -14.80 8.05
N GLY A 56 -4.49 -14.26 7.57
CA GLY A 56 -5.40 -13.46 8.40
C GLY A 56 -4.95 -12.01 8.66
N THR A 57 -3.98 -11.50 7.89
CA THR A 57 -3.47 -10.11 8.00
C THR A 57 -4.24 -9.09 7.15
N VAL A 58 -5.25 -9.53 6.41
CA VAL A 58 -6.16 -8.65 5.64
C VAL A 58 -6.97 -7.81 6.62
N ILE A 59 -7.19 -6.52 6.31
CA ILE A 59 -7.95 -5.56 7.15
C ILE A 59 -9.24 -5.04 6.49
N SER A 60 -9.50 -5.45 5.25
CA SER A 60 -10.73 -5.12 4.50
C SER A 60 -11.69 -6.30 4.52
N PHE A 61 -12.54 -6.38 5.56
CA PHE A 61 -13.44 -7.52 5.79
C PHE A 61 -14.88 -7.32 5.29
N SER A 62 -15.27 -6.06 5.07
CA SER A 62 -16.65 -5.69 4.76
C SER A 62 -17.11 -6.26 3.42
N PRO A 63 -18.20 -7.06 3.37
CA PRO A 63 -18.67 -7.68 2.12
C PRO A 63 -19.11 -6.70 1.03
N TRP A 64 -19.49 -5.48 1.42
CA TRP A 64 -19.91 -4.40 0.52
C TRP A 64 -18.73 -3.55 0.00
N VAL A 65 -17.50 -3.88 0.38
CA VAL A 65 -16.29 -3.18 -0.03
C VAL A 65 -15.44 -4.10 -0.89
N MET A 66 -14.93 -3.58 -2.00
CA MET A 66 -13.93 -4.30 -2.78
C MET A 66 -12.55 -4.13 -2.15
N GLY A 67 -12.05 -5.19 -1.50
CA GLY A 67 -10.68 -5.24 -0.98
C GLY A 67 -9.66 -5.45 -2.11
N VAL A 68 -8.62 -4.62 -2.15
CA VAL A 68 -7.58 -4.65 -3.19
C VAL A 68 -6.21 -4.98 -2.57
N ALA A 69 -5.61 -6.07 -3.05
CA ALA A 69 -4.25 -6.47 -2.68
C ALA A 69 -3.19 -5.76 -3.54
N ALA A 70 -1.97 -5.64 -3.02
CA ALA A 70 -0.83 -5.13 -3.77
C ALA A 70 -0.17 -6.24 -4.60
N CYS A 71 0.24 -5.92 -5.83
CA CYS A 71 1.04 -6.80 -6.68
C CYS A 71 2.22 -6.02 -7.28
N HIS A 72 3.21 -6.76 -7.79
CA HIS A 72 4.36 -6.18 -8.49
C HIS A 72 4.07 -6.07 -9.99
N THR A 73 4.58 -5.02 -10.61
CA THR A 73 4.65 -4.88 -12.08
C THR A 73 5.93 -5.50 -12.63
N ASP A 74 6.01 -5.63 -13.96
CA ASP A 74 7.23 -6.04 -14.68
C ASP A 74 8.37 -4.98 -14.62
N ARG A 75 8.03 -3.72 -14.35
CA ARG A 75 8.99 -2.64 -14.20
C ARG A 75 9.88 -2.81 -12.96
N THR A 76 11.19 -2.73 -13.17
CA THR A 76 12.19 -2.65 -12.10
C THR A 76 12.99 -1.35 -12.19
N TYR A 77 13.33 -0.78 -11.03
CA TYR A 77 14.22 0.37 -10.92
C TYR A 77 15.52 -0.11 -10.25
N ALA A 78 16.58 -0.22 -11.06
CA ALA A 78 17.87 -0.73 -10.63
C ALA A 78 18.91 0.41 -10.66
N PRO A 79 19.14 1.11 -9.55
CA PRO A 79 20.24 2.05 -9.44
C PRO A 79 21.56 1.28 -9.43
N TYR A 80 22.62 1.88 -9.96
CA TYR A 80 23.96 1.31 -9.89
C TYR A 80 24.77 1.98 -8.79
N LEU A 81 25.47 1.17 -8.00
CA LEU A 81 26.48 1.63 -7.07
C LEU A 81 27.85 1.48 -7.72
N LEU A 82 28.57 2.59 -7.89
CA LEU A 82 29.95 2.59 -8.39
C LEU A 82 30.91 2.65 -7.20
N LEU A 83 31.72 1.60 -7.03
CA LEU A 83 32.74 1.54 -6.00
C LEU A 83 34.01 2.26 -6.47
N GLY A 84 34.88 2.63 -5.52
CA GLY A 84 36.15 3.33 -5.82
C GLY A 84 37.14 2.53 -6.67
N ASN A 85 36.93 1.22 -6.83
CA ASN A 85 37.68 0.34 -7.74
C ASN A 85 37.00 0.18 -9.12
N TYR A 86 36.07 1.07 -9.47
CA TYR A 86 35.29 1.05 -10.72
C TYR A 86 34.35 -0.15 -10.88
N LEU A 87 34.14 -0.95 -9.83
CA LEU A 87 33.13 -2.00 -9.83
C LEU A 87 31.73 -1.37 -9.79
N SER A 88 30.89 -1.71 -10.77
CA SER A 88 29.49 -1.31 -10.82
C SER A 88 28.61 -2.45 -10.34
N LEU A 89 27.83 -2.21 -9.28
CA LEU A 89 26.92 -3.19 -8.71
C LEU A 89 25.47 -2.73 -8.91
N PRO A 90 24.59 -3.57 -9.49
CA PRO A 90 23.16 -3.26 -9.55
C PRO A 90 22.56 -3.36 -8.15
N GLY A 91 21.80 -2.34 -7.76
CA GLY A 91 21.01 -2.30 -6.54
C GLY A 91 19.52 -2.35 -6.81
N ILE A 92 18.72 -2.26 -5.74
CA ILE A 92 17.27 -2.10 -5.79
C ILE A 92 16.95 -0.78 -5.11
N GLY A 93 16.23 0.10 -5.80
CA GLY A 93 15.85 1.37 -5.21
C GLY A 93 15.41 2.40 -6.24
N LEU A 94 15.06 3.58 -5.74
CA LEU A 94 14.74 4.74 -6.57
C LEU A 94 15.85 5.76 -6.35
N SER A 95 16.61 6.05 -7.41
CA SER A 95 17.64 7.09 -7.39
C SER A 95 17.31 8.15 -8.44
N GLY A 96 17.50 9.42 -8.07
CA GLY A 96 17.37 10.55 -8.99
C GLY A 96 18.48 10.53 -10.05
N LYS A 97 18.33 11.38 -11.08
CA LYS A 97 19.36 11.56 -12.10
C LYS A 97 20.65 12.08 -11.43
N SER A 98 21.68 11.25 -11.31
CA SER A 98 22.98 11.75 -10.89
C SER A 98 23.62 12.44 -12.10
N SER A 99 23.73 13.77 -12.03
CA SER A 99 24.69 14.50 -12.86
C SER A 99 26.06 14.20 -12.29
N SER A 100 26.68 13.11 -12.76
CA SER A 100 28.12 12.86 -12.61
C SER A 100 28.70 13.24 -11.24
N SER A 101 28.32 12.53 -10.18
CA SER A 101 29.13 12.49 -8.96
C SER A 101 29.05 11.11 -8.35
N ILE A 102 30.14 10.39 -8.59
CA ILE A 102 30.52 9.12 -7.99
C ILE A 102 30.28 9.21 -6.47
N TYR A 103 29.33 8.43 -5.94
CA TYR A 103 29.21 8.26 -4.50
C TYR A 103 30.32 7.30 -4.05
N PHE A 104 31.47 7.83 -3.67
CA PHE A 104 32.48 7.05 -2.96
C PHE A 104 31.92 6.65 -1.58
N LEU A 105 31.49 5.41 -1.42
CA LEU A 105 31.32 4.81 -0.09
C LEU A 105 32.74 4.55 0.49
N ASN A 106 33.35 5.58 1.08
CA ASN A 106 34.54 5.42 1.91
C ASN A 106 34.11 4.99 3.32
N TRP A 107 33.89 3.69 3.51
CA TRP A 107 33.68 3.10 4.84
C TRP A 107 34.93 2.42 5.35
N TRP A 108 36.03 3.15 5.58
CA TRP A 108 37.09 2.77 6.53
C TRP A 108 37.88 4.03 6.93
N LYS A 109 37.65 4.51 8.16
CA LYS A 109 38.67 5.08 9.04
C LYS A 109 38.39 4.60 10.45
#